data_AF-A0A438EJ17-F1
#
_entry.id   AF-A0A438EJ17-F1
#
_cell.length_a   1.000
_cell.length_b   1.000
_cell.length_c   1.000
_cell.angle_alpha   90.00
_cell.angle_beta   90.00
_cell.angle_gamma   90.00
#
_symmetry.space_group_name_H-M   'P 1'
#
loop_
_entity.id
_entity.type
_entity.pdbx_description
1 polymer ?
#
loop_
_entity_poly.entity_id
_entity_poly.type
_entity_poly.pdbx_seq_one_letter_code
_entity_poly.pdbx_strand_id
1 'polypeptide(L)'
;MGGGGKLLAAQFIQIIVVSGWVTVTMGPLFYALHKLKLLRISSEDEMAGMDLTRHGGFAYVYNEDDESTFKPGLPLGRVEPTNSRQNSPPQPAV
;
A
#
# COMPACT_ATOMS: atom_id res chain seq x y z
N MET A 1 45.39 -24.41 6.30
CA MET A 1 45.73 -23.01 6.65
C MET A 1 44.60 -22.44 7.50
N GLY A 2 44.74 -22.48 8.82
CA GLY A 2 43.72 -22.01 9.78
C GLY A 2 44.16 -20.69 10.41
N GLY A 3 43.45 -19.60 10.10
CA GLY A 3 43.87 -18.22 10.40
C GLY A 3 43.57 -17.70 11.81
N GLY A 4 43.44 -18.57 12.83
CA GLY A 4 43.28 -18.18 14.25
C GLY A 4 42.25 -17.06 14.54
N GLY A 5 42.38 -16.40 15.69
CA GLY A 5 41.51 -15.28 16.09
C GLY A 5 41.59 -14.05 15.18
N LYS A 6 42.65 -13.94 14.37
CA LYS A 6 42.80 -12.87 13.36
C LYS A 6 41.77 -12.97 12.24
N LEU A 7 41.41 -14.19 11.83
CA LEU A 7 40.37 -14.40 10.81
C LEU A 7 39.00 -13.94 11.33
N LEU A 8 38.71 -14.20 12.60
CA LEU A 8 37.47 -13.73 13.23
C LEU A 8 37.43 -12.20 13.31
N ALA A 9 38.52 -11.55 13.74
CA ALA A 9 38.61 -10.09 13.77
C ALA A 9 38.43 -9.45 12.39
N ALA A 10 38.99 -10.05 11.33
CA ALA A 10 38.82 -9.57 9.96
C ALA A 10 37.35 -9.59 9.51
N GLN A 11 36.59 -10.63 9.85
CA GLN A 11 35.15 -10.71 9.56
C GLN A 11 34.35 -9.64 10.29
N PHE A 12 34.66 -9.36 11.56
CA PHE A 12 34.02 -8.28 12.29
C PHE A 12 34.26 -6.91 11.64
N ILE A 13 35.50 -6.64 11.24
CA ILE A 13 35.83 -5.39 10.53
C ILE A 13 35.07 -5.31 9.20
N GLN A 14 35.01 -6.41 8.45
CA GLN A 14 34.24 -6.46 7.20
C GLN A 14 32.77 -6.11 7.42
N ILE A 15 32.13 -6.68 8.44
CA ILE A 15 30.72 -6.37 8.77
C ILE A 15 30.55 -4.88 9.04
N ILE A 16 31.39 -4.30 9.90
CA ILE A 16 31.31 -2.88 10.27
C ILE A 16 31.49 -1.99 9.03
N VAL A 17 32.46 -2.30 8.18
CA VAL A 17 32.75 -1.52 6.97
C VAL A 17 31.58 -1.61 5.99
N VAL A 18 31.04 -2.80 5.73
CA VAL A 18 29.91 -2.99 4.80
C VAL A 18 28.66 -2.32 5.34
N SER A 19 28.32 -2.54 6.61
CA SER A 19 27.17 -1.89 7.24
C SER A 19 27.31 -0.37 7.20
N GLY A 20 28.48 0.16 7.59
CA GLY A 20 28.75 1.59 7.54
C GLY A 20 28.64 2.16 6.14
N TRP A 21 29.23 1.51 5.14
CA TRP A 21 29.16 1.93 3.75
C TRP A 21 27.71 1.96 3.23
N VAL A 22 26.96 0.87 3.41
CA VAL A 22 25.56 0.79 2.96
C VAL A 22 24.70 1.83 3.66
N THR A 23 24.88 2.04 4.97
CA THR A 23 24.14 3.07 5.72
C THR A 23 24.49 4.47 5.23
N VAL A 24 25.75 4.77 4.93
CA VAL A 24 26.16 6.09 4.41
C VAL A 24 25.63 6.32 2.99
N THR A 25 25.52 5.30 2.15
CA THR A 25 25.02 5.48 0.78
C THR A 25 23.50 5.47 0.70
N MET A 26 22.83 4.58 1.43
CA MET A 26 21.38 4.43 1.37
C MET A 26 20.67 5.31 2.40
N GLY A 27 21.23 5.49 3.59
CA GLY A 27 20.62 6.28 4.67
C GLY A 27 20.25 7.69 4.25
N PRO A 28 21.17 8.51 3.70
CA PRO A 28 20.86 9.86 3.22
C PRO A 28 19.84 9.88 2.09
N LEU A 29 19.92 8.93 1.15
CA LEU A 29 18.96 8.79 0.04
C LEU A 29 17.54 8.59 0.58
N PHE A 30 17.35 7.57 1.41
CA PHE A 30 16.04 7.26 1.99
C PHE A 30 15.58 8.34 2.96
N TYR A 31 16.50 8.98 3.70
CA TYR A 31 16.17 10.11 4.58
C TYR A 31 15.65 11.32 3.79
N ALA A 32 16.31 11.68 2.68
CA ALA A 32 15.87 12.76 1.81
C ALA A 32 14.48 12.47 1.23
N LEU A 33 14.28 11.27 0.68
CA LEU A 33 12.98 10.88 0.11
C LEU A 33 11.88 10.79 1.19
N HIS A 34 12.22 10.37 2.41
CA HIS A 34 11.30 10.36 3.56
C HIS A 34 10.92 11.78 3.99
N LYS A 35 11.87 12.72 4.03
CA LYS A 35 11.59 14.14 4.30
C LYS A 35 10.63 14.74 3.28
N LEU A 36 10.73 14.31 2.03
CA LEU A 36 9.84 14.70 0.94
C LEU A 36 8.51 13.91 0.94
N LYS A 37 8.29 12.98 1.89
CA LYS A 37 7.11 12.12 2.01
C LYS A 37 6.75 11.35 0.72
N LEU A 38 7.77 10.98 -0.07
CA LEU A 38 7.57 10.34 -1.37
C LEU A 38 7.44 8.81 -1.29
N LEU A 39 7.99 8.17 -0.25
CA LEU A 39 8.06 6.70 -0.16
C LEU A 39 6.82 6.03 0.47
N ARG A 40 6.14 6.72 1.37
CA ARG A 40 4.99 6.15 2.09
C ARG A 40 3.73 6.87 1.68
N ILE A 41 2.77 6.11 1.17
CA ILE A 41 1.43 6.58 0.86
C ILE A 41 0.72 7.02 2.16
N SER A 42 -0.23 7.94 2.09
CA SER A 42 -0.98 8.34 3.27
C SER A 42 -1.80 7.15 3.81
N SER A 43 -2.07 7.10 5.12
CA SER A 43 -2.86 6.01 5.71
C SER A 43 -4.27 5.91 5.11
N GLU A 44 -4.79 7.03 4.60
CA GLU A 44 -6.11 7.09 3.98
C GLU A 44 -6.08 6.47 2.57
N ASP A 45 -5.05 6.78 1.77
CA ASP A 45 -4.82 6.14 0.47
C ASP A 45 -4.47 4.64 0.60
N GLU A 46 -3.79 4.25 1.69
CA GLU A 46 -3.49 2.85 2.02
C GLU A 46 -4.78 2.06 2.29
N MET A 47 -5.74 2.65 3.04
CA MET A 47 -7.05 2.04 3.30
C MET A 47 -7.96 2.01 2.06
N ALA A 48 -7.89 3.05 1.21
CA ALA A 48 -8.68 3.12 -0.03
C ALA A 48 -8.21 2.12 -1.11
N GLY A 49 -6.98 1.59 -0.96
CA GLY A 49 -6.36 0.66 -1.90
C GLY A 49 -5.51 1.37 -2.96
N MET A 50 -4.30 0.85 -3.20
CA MET A 50 -3.33 1.41 -4.15
C MET A 50 -3.80 1.31 -5.61
N ASP A 51 -4.51 0.23 -5.93
CA ASP A 51 -5.11 0.00 -7.26
C ASP A 51 -6.15 1.08 -7.58
N LEU A 52 -7.00 1.42 -6.60
CA LEU A 52 -8.08 2.38 -6.77
C LEU A 52 -7.58 3.83 -6.85
N THR A 53 -6.56 4.18 -6.07
CA THR A 53 -6.05 5.55 -5.94
C THR A 53 -4.96 5.92 -6.95
N ARG A 54 -4.18 4.95 -7.45
CA ARG A 54 -3.05 5.20 -8.36
C ARG A 54 -3.16 4.51 -9.72
N HIS A 55 -3.97 3.47 -9.85
CA HIS A 55 -4.15 2.73 -11.11
C HIS A 55 -5.54 2.88 -11.75
N GLY A 56 -6.45 3.63 -11.13
CA GLY A 56 -7.74 3.99 -11.72
C GLY A 56 -8.72 2.81 -11.89
N GLY A 57 -8.47 1.69 -11.23
CA GLY A 57 -9.26 0.45 -11.36
C GLY A 57 -8.61 -0.72 -10.63
N PHE A 58 -9.29 -1.87 -10.55
CA PHE A 58 -8.77 -3.09 -9.93
C PHE A 58 -7.62 -3.69 -10.76
N ALA A 59 -6.50 -4.07 -10.12
CA ALA A 59 -5.31 -4.60 -10.83
C ALA A 59 -5.53 -5.97 -11.50
N TYR A 60 -6.61 -6.67 -11.17
CA TYR A 60 -6.96 -7.94 -11.76
C TYR A 60 -8.34 -7.83 -12.44
N VAL A 61 -8.35 -8.07 -13.75
CA VAL A 61 -9.56 -8.47 -14.45
C VAL A 61 -9.82 -9.90 -13.99
N TYR A 62 -10.89 -10.11 -13.22
CA TYR A 62 -11.47 -11.44 -13.11
C TYR A 62 -11.96 -11.80 -14.51
N ASN A 63 -11.13 -12.51 -15.28
CA ASN A 63 -11.63 -13.20 -16.46
C ASN A 63 -12.50 -14.32 -15.90
N GLU A 64 -13.80 -14.10 -15.98
CA GLU A 64 -14.84 -15.10 -15.76
C GLU A 64 -14.76 -16.14 -16.88
N ASP A 65 -13.65 -16.89 -16.96
CA ASP A 65 -13.53 -18.06 -17.82
C ASP A 65 -13.99 -19.35 -17.10
N ASP A 66 -14.73 -19.21 -15.98
CA ASP A 66 -15.64 -20.25 -15.49
C ASP A 66 -17.05 -19.91 -15.98
N GLU A 67 -17.25 -20.25 -17.25
CA GLU A 67 -18.51 -20.31 -17.96
C GLU A 67 -19.53 -21.17 -17.20
N SER A 68 -20.37 -20.57 -16.36
CA SER A 68 -21.79 -20.87 -16.23
C SER A 68 -22.38 -20.17 -15.01
N THR A 69 -23.04 -19.03 -15.22
CA THR A 69 -24.37 -18.71 -14.67
C THR A 69 -24.59 -17.19 -14.66
N PHE A 70 -25.35 -16.75 -15.67
CA PHE A 70 -26.33 -15.64 -15.64
C PHE A 70 -25.88 -14.16 -15.64
N LYS A 71 -25.94 -13.63 -16.88
CA LYS A 71 -26.61 -12.39 -17.36
C LYS A 71 -25.93 -11.01 -17.23
N PRO A 72 -26.13 -10.13 -18.24
CA PRO A 72 -25.26 -9.02 -18.55
C PRO A 72 -25.76 -7.69 -17.98
N GLY A 73 -24.79 -6.85 -17.59
CA GLY A 73 -24.98 -5.40 -17.43
C GLY A 73 -25.40 -4.97 -16.03
N LEU A 74 -24.42 -4.56 -15.21
CA LEU A 74 -24.69 -3.68 -14.07
C LEU A 74 -23.64 -2.55 -14.04
N PRO A 75 -24.00 -1.29 -14.34
CA PRO A 75 -23.17 -0.14 -14.02
C PRO A 75 -23.30 0.10 -12.52
N LEU A 76 -22.36 -0.42 -11.73
CA LEU A 76 -22.37 -0.25 -10.28
C LEU A 76 -21.98 1.19 -9.93
N GLY A 77 -23.01 1.94 -9.52
CA GLY A 77 -22.97 3.36 -9.26
C GLY A 77 -22.10 3.79 -8.08
N ARG A 78 -21.65 5.04 -8.18
CA ARG A 78 -20.97 5.82 -7.15
C ARG A 78 -21.73 5.76 -5.82
N VAL A 79 -21.05 5.34 -4.76
CA VAL A 79 -21.61 5.28 -3.41
C VAL A 79 -21.47 6.66 -2.76
N GLU A 80 -22.59 7.26 -2.37
CA GLU A 80 -22.68 8.52 -1.63
C GLU A 80 -22.96 8.22 -0.14
N PRO A 81 -22.28 8.87 0.84
CA PRO A 81 -22.46 8.55 2.25
C PRO A 81 -23.76 9.17 2.81
N THR A 82 -24.69 8.30 3.22
CA THR A 82 -25.98 8.64 3.84
C THR A 82 -25.79 9.36 5.18
N ASN A 83 -26.19 10.64 5.23
CA ASN A 83 -26.34 11.42 6.46
C ASN A 83 -27.73 11.16 7.07
N SER A 84 -27.77 10.49 8.22
CA SER A 84 -28.97 10.10 8.94
C SER A 84 -29.60 11.28 9.68
N ARG A 85 -30.63 11.89 9.10
CA ARG A 85 -31.65 12.66 9.83
C ARG A 85 -33.02 12.50 9.19
N GLN A 86 -33.82 11.55 9.69
CA GLN A 86 -35.24 11.48 9.40
C GLN A 86 -36.03 11.85 10.65
N ASN A 87 -36.65 13.02 10.64
CA ASN A 87 -37.69 13.39 11.59
C ASN A 87 -38.79 14.12 10.82
N SER A 88 -39.95 13.48 10.61
CA SER A 88 -41.29 14.10 10.59
C SER A 88 -42.41 13.05 10.35
N PRO A 89 -43.62 13.23 10.90
CA PRO A 89 -44.66 12.21 11.02
C PRO A 89 -45.64 12.17 9.83
N PRO A 90 -46.49 11.12 9.71
CA PRO A 90 -47.34 10.90 8.54
C PRO A 90 -48.61 11.78 8.56
N GLN A 91 -48.99 12.32 7.40
CA GLN A 91 -50.26 13.03 7.20
C GLN A 91 -51.36 12.06 6.69
N PRO A 92 -52.62 12.21 7.14
CA PRO A 92 -53.71 11.33 6.74
C PRO A 92 -54.32 11.71 5.38
N ALA A 93 -54.72 10.70 4.61
CA ALA A 93 -55.38 10.84 3.32
C ALA A 93 -56.86 11.27 3.47
N VAL A 94 -57.32 12.13 2.55
CA VAL A 94 -58.73 12.43 2.29
C VAL A 94 -59.16 11.69 1.03
#